data_AF-A0A2N2CIF4-F1
#
_entry.id   AF-A0A2N2CIF4-F1
#
_cell.length_a   1.000
_cell.length_b   1.000
_cell.length_c   1.000
_cell.angle_alpha   90.00
_cell.angle_beta   90.00
_cell.angle_gamma   90.00
#
_symmetry.space_group_name_H-M   'P 1'
#
loop_
_entity.id
_entity.type
_entity.pdbx_description
1 polymer ?
#
loop_
_entity_poly.entity_id
_entity_poly.type
_entity_poly.pdbx_seq_one_letter_code
_entity_poly.pdbx_strand_id
1 'polypeptide(L)'
;MFLEIPFEKTKKNTVFIDVRSEGEFDEAHIPGAVNIPLFTNEERKAIGTAYKNISVSEARKLGIQYASTRLPQIYEMILNLKDNHDRQLVAYCARGGYRSTFFASAFSSIGVGVLKLDG
;
A
#
# COMPACT_ATOMS: atom_id res chain seq x y z
N MET A 1 -9.52 13.05 0.54
CA MET A 1 -10.15 11.98 1.34
C MET A 1 -10.15 10.74 0.46
N PHE A 2 -9.48 9.67 0.87
CA PHE A 2 -9.51 8.41 0.11
C PHE A 2 -10.81 7.67 0.39
N LEU A 3 -11.15 6.71 -0.47
CA LEU A 3 -12.34 5.88 -0.32
C LEU A 3 -11.94 4.47 0.07
N GLU A 4 -12.73 3.85 0.94
CA GLU A 4 -12.61 2.45 1.33
C GLU A 4 -13.64 1.60 0.54
N ILE A 5 -13.33 0.33 0.29
CA ILE A 5 -14.16 -0.58 -0.48
C ILE A 5 -14.09 -2.02 0.07
N PRO A 6 -15.23 -2.66 0.38
CA PRO A 6 -15.27 -4.10 0.67
C PRO A 6 -14.85 -4.93 -0.54
N PHE A 7 -14.24 -6.09 -0.31
CA PHE A 7 -13.73 -6.96 -1.37
C PHE A 7 -14.82 -7.34 -2.39
N GLU A 8 -16.03 -7.60 -1.92
CA GLU A 8 -17.20 -8.05 -2.68
C GLU A 8 -17.77 -6.95 -3.59
N LYS A 9 -17.41 -5.68 -3.33
CA LYS A 9 -17.82 -4.53 -4.15
C LYS A 9 -16.78 -4.14 -5.19
N THR A 10 -15.65 -4.84 -5.27
CA THR A 10 -14.61 -4.57 -6.26
C THR A 10 -15.08 -4.93 -7.68
N LYS A 11 -14.59 -4.17 -8.67
CA LYS A 11 -14.90 -4.42 -10.10
C LYS A 11 -14.12 -5.63 -10.63
N LYS A 12 -14.61 -6.24 -11.70
CA LYS A 12 -13.89 -7.33 -12.38
C LYS A 12 -12.53 -6.92 -12.95
N ASN A 13 -12.36 -5.65 -13.32
CA ASN A 13 -11.11 -5.09 -13.85
C ASN A 13 -10.23 -4.47 -12.74
N THR A 14 -10.46 -4.82 -11.48
CA THR A 14 -9.68 -4.31 -10.36
C THR A 14 -8.25 -4.83 -10.39
N VAL A 15 -7.31 -3.92 -10.21
CA VAL A 15 -5.92 -4.23 -9.91
C VAL A 15 -5.71 -4.04 -8.41
N PHE A 16 -5.49 -5.16 -7.71
CA PHE A 16 -5.13 -5.13 -6.31
C PHE A 16 -3.64 -4.79 -6.17
N ILE A 17 -3.35 -3.78 -5.36
CA ILE A 17 -2.00 -3.31 -5.07
C ILE A 17 -1.65 -3.76 -3.65
N ASP A 18 -0.79 -4.75 -3.53
CA ASP A 18 -0.27 -5.18 -2.23
C ASP A 18 0.88 -4.25 -1.81
N VAL A 19 0.67 -3.47 -0.76
CA VAL A 19 1.68 -2.52 -0.26
C VAL A 19 2.58 -3.10 0.84
N ARG A 20 2.45 -4.39 1.12
CA ARG A 20 3.33 -5.12 2.05
C ARG A 20 4.70 -5.37 1.42
N SER A 21 5.66 -5.83 2.24
CA SER A 21 6.99 -6.15 1.72
C SER A 21 6.95 -7.36 0.77
N GLU A 22 7.97 -7.51 -0.06
CA GLU A 22 8.08 -8.59 -1.06
C GLU A 22 7.90 -9.97 -0.42
N GLY A 23 8.52 -10.22 0.73
CA GLY A 23 8.38 -11.50 1.43
C GLY A 23 6.96 -11.76 1.96
N GLU A 24 6.23 -10.72 2.38
CA GLU A 24 4.82 -10.84 2.78
C GLU A 24 3.93 -11.16 1.55
N PHE A 25 4.30 -10.67 0.36
CA PHE A 25 3.59 -10.94 -0.90
C PHE A 25 3.88 -12.34 -1.43
N ASP A 26 5.15 -12.75 -1.44
CA ASP A 26 5.58 -14.07 -1.92
C ASP A 26 5.01 -15.23 -1.09
N GLU A 27 4.80 -15.01 0.21
CA GLU A 27 4.17 -15.99 1.10
C GLU A 27 2.71 -16.26 0.72
N ALA A 28 1.93 -15.19 0.49
CA ALA A 28 0.56 -15.26 0.02
C ALA A 28 0.07 -13.87 -0.39
N HIS A 29 -0.72 -13.78 -1.45
CA HIS A 29 -1.33 -12.54 -1.91
C HIS A 29 -2.68 -12.79 -2.59
N ILE A 30 -3.46 -11.73 -2.80
CA ILE A 30 -4.72 -11.81 -3.57
C ILE A 30 -4.36 -12.22 -5.01
N PRO A 31 -5.01 -13.24 -5.60
CA PRO A 31 -4.69 -13.69 -6.97
C PRO A 31 -4.73 -12.55 -7.98
N GLY A 32 -3.65 -12.40 -8.77
CA GLY A 32 -3.51 -11.34 -9.76
C GLY A 32 -3.15 -9.96 -9.20
N ALA A 33 -2.90 -9.85 -7.89
CA ALA A 33 -2.38 -8.62 -7.30
C ALA A 33 -0.96 -8.30 -7.80
N VAL A 34 -0.63 -7.02 -7.80
CA VAL A 34 0.72 -6.50 -8.04
C VAL A 34 1.33 -6.03 -6.73
N ASN A 35 2.60 -6.34 -6.48
CA ASN A 35 3.30 -5.86 -5.30
C ASN A 35 3.92 -4.49 -5.58
N ILE A 36 3.55 -3.49 -4.78
CA ILE A 36 4.17 -2.17 -4.75
C ILE A 36 4.53 -1.86 -3.29
N PRO A 37 5.65 -2.40 -2.80
CA PRO A 37 5.98 -2.37 -1.39
C PRO A 37 6.26 -0.94 -0.91
N LEU A 38 5.63 -0.54 0.20
CA LEU A 38 6.03 0.69 0.88
C LEU A 38 7.41 0.56 1.55
N PHE A 39 7.77 -0.67 1.94
CA PHE A 39 8.97 -0.99 2.71
C PHE A 39 9.59 -2.30 2.18
N THR A 40 10.92 -2.38 2.18
CA THR A 40 11.61 -3.66 1.97
C THR A 40 11.37 -4.61 3.15
N ASN A 41 11.78 -5.87 3.01
CA ASN A 41 11.69 -6.85 4.10
C ASN A 41 12.46 -6.38 5.36
N GLU A 42 13.63 -5.78 5.17
CA GLU A 42 14.50 -5.28 6.24
C GLU A 42 13.87 -4.07 6.93
N GLU A 43 13.36 -3.11 6.16
CA GLU A 43 12.68 -1.93 6.69
C GLU A 43 11.39 -2.31 7.42
N ARG A 44 10.61 -3.23 6.84
CA ARG A 44 9.42 -3.81 7.47
C ARG A 44 9.76 -4.46 8.82
N LYS A 45 10.89 -5.18 8.91
CA LYS A 45 11.38 -5.78 10.15
C LYS A 45 11.82 -4.70 11.16
N ALA A 46 12.52 -3.66 10.71
CA ALA A 46 12.94 -2.55 11.56
C ALA A 46 11.73 -1.79 12.15
N ILE A 47 10.75 -1.44 11.32
CA ILE A 47 9.50 -0.79 11.77
C ILE A 47 8.76 -1.69 12.76
N GLY A 48 8.63 -2.99 12.45
CA GLY A 48 7.96 -3.94 13.34
C GLY A 48 8.66 -4.09 14.69
N THR A 49 9.99 -4.04 14.70
CA THR A 49 10.81 -4.07 15.92
C THR A 49 10.61 -2.78 16.73
N ALA A 50 10.67 -1.61 16.09
CA ALA A 50 10.42 -0.33 16.76
C ALA A 50 9.00 -0.26 17.35
N TYR A 51 8.00 -0.78 16.62
CA TYR A 51 6.60 -0.79 17.07
C TYR A 51 6.41 -1.63 18.33
N LYS A 52 7.04 -2.82 18.39
CA LYS A 52 6.92 -3.73 19.53
C LYS A 52 7.80 -3.33 20.72
N ASN A 53 9.03 -2.88 20.47
CA ASN A 53 10.07 -2.82 21.49
C ASN A 53 10.46 -1.38 21.90
N ILE A 54 10.06 -0.36 21.12
CA ILE A 54 10.43 1.04 21.39
C ILE A 54 9.17 1.86 21.64
N SER A 55 8.45 2.24 20.57
CA SER A 55 7.17 2.93 20.66
C SER A 55 6.46 2.98 19.30
N VAL A 56 5.14 3.17 19.33
CA VAL A 56 4.34 3.43 18.12
C VAL A 56 4.81 4.70 17.40
N SER A 57 5.23 5.72 18.14
CA SER A 57 5.71 6.99 17.56
C SER A 57 6.99 6.78 16.75
N GLU A 58 7.95 6.03 17.28
CA GLU A 58 9.20 5.75 16.58
C GLU A 58 8.98 4.89 15.33
N ALA A 59 8.09 3.90 15.42
CA ALA A 59 7.70 3.10 14.26
C ALA A 59 7.07 3.95 13.14
N ARG A 60 6.22 4.93 13.50
CA ARG A 60 5.64 5.88 12.54
C ARG A 60 6.70 6.76 11.90
N LYS A 61 7.65 7.27 12.68
CA LYS A 61 8.77 8.08 12.19
C LYS A 61 9.62 7.30 11.17
N LEU A 62 10.00 6.07 11.49
CA LEU A 62 10.71 5.18 10.56
C LEU A 62 9.88 4.90 9.30
N GLY A 63 8.58 4.64 9.46
CA GLY A 63 7.67 4.43 8.33
C GLY A 63 7.63 5.62 7.38
N ILE A 64 7.54 6.85 7.90
CA ILE A 64 7.59 8.08 7.07
C ILE A 64 8.95 8.19 6.36
N GLN A 65 10.04 7.97 7.09
CA GLN A 65 11.40 8.06 6.54
C GLN A 65 11.62 7.06 5.40
N TYR A 66 11.22 5.81 5.56
CA TYR A 66 11.41 4.80 4.51
C TYR A 66 10.45 5.01 3.34
N ALA A 67 9.18 5.31 3.60
CA ALA A 67 8.20 5.51 2.55
C ALA A 67 8.57 6.70 1.65
N SER A 68 8.98 7.83 2.23
CA SER A 68 9.25 9.07 1.49
C SER A 68 10.30 8.90 0.39
N THR A 69 11.30 8.03 0.61
CA THR A 69 12.35 7.75 -0.37
C THR A 69 11.84 7.01 -1.62
N ARG A 70 10.73 6.25 -1.49
CA ARG A 70 10.16 5.44 -2.58
C ARG A 70 8.92 6.05 -3.21
N LEU A 71 8.26 7.00 -2.56
CA LEU A 71 7.04 7.62 -3.07
C LEU A 71 7.13 8.11 -4.52
N PRO A 72 8.24 8.73 -4.99
CA PRO A 72 8.35 9.12 -6.40
C PRO A 72 8.31 7.92 -7.36
N GLN A 73 8.99 6.81 -7.04
CA GLN A 73 8.99 5.62 -7.88
C GLN A 73 7.62 4.92 -7.85
N ILE A 74 7.00 4.84 -6.68
CA ILE A 74 5.65 4.30 -6.50
C ILE A 74 4.64 5.10 -7.33
N TYR A 75 4.77 6.43 -7.38
CA TYR A 75 3.91 7.29 -8.18
C TYR A 75 3.94 6.90 -9.67
N GLU A 76 5.13 6.74 -10.25
CA GLU A 76 5.29 6.30 -11.64
C GLU A 76 4.69 4.90 -11.87
N MET A 77 4.88 3.96 -10.93
CA MET A 77 4.28 2.63 -11.02
C MET A 77 2.75 2.69 -11.04
N ILE A 78 2.14 3.54 -10.22
CA ILE A 78 0.67 3.71 -10.19
C ILE A 78 0.17 4.32 -11.51
N LEU A 79 0.88 5.31 -12.06
CA LEU A 79 0.51 5.89 -13.36
C LEU A 79 0.54 4.85 -14.48
N ASN A 80 1.59 4.02 -14.52
CA ASN A 80 1.71 2.94 -15.50
C ASN A 80 0.59 1.89 -15.38
N LEU A 81 0.13 1.60 -14.15
CA LEU A 81 -1.01 0.69 -13.96
C LEU A 81 -2.35 1.28 -14.43
N LYS A 82 -2.45 2.62 -14.43
CA LYS A 82 -3.67 3.34 -14.77
C LYS A 82 -3.88 3.46 -16.28
N ASP A 83 -2.80 3.38 -17.06
CA ASP A 83 -2.84 3.75 -18.47
C ASP A 83 -3.67 2.76 -19.33
N ASN A 84 -4.61 3.32 -20.10
CA ASN A 84 -5.44 2.73 -21.17
C ASN A 84 -6.75 1.95 -20.85
N HIS A 85 -7.18 1.68 -19.61
CA HIS A 85 -8.35 0.76 -19.39
C HIS A 85 -9.35 1.07 -18.25
N ASP A 86 -9.44 2.30 -17.73
CA ASP A 86 -10.39 2.66 -16.63
C ASP A 86 -10.40 1.63 -15.48
N ARG A 87 -9.19 1.16 -15.10
CA ARG A 87 -9.01 0.11 -14.09
C ARG A 87 -9.25 0.68 -12.69
N GLN A 88 -9.97 -0.08 -11.86
CA GLN A 88 -10.09 0.24 -10.45
C GLN A 88 -8.81 -0.18 -9.72
N LEU A 89 -8.10 0.77 -9.11
CA LEU A 89 -6.92 0.48 -8.30
C LEU A 89 -7.32 0.37 -6.83
N VAL A 90 -6.99 -0.75 -6.19
CA VAL A 90 -7.34 -1.02 -4.78
C VAL A 90 -6.09 -1.44 -4.02
N ALA A 91 -5.60 -0.58 -3.12
CA ALA A 91 -4.48 -0.88 -2.26
C ALA A 91 -4.90 -1.63 -0.99
N TYR A 92 -4.14 -2.65 -0.62
CA TYR A 92 -4.36 -3.38 0.63
C TYR A 92 -3.04 -3.65 1.35
N CYS A 93 -3.15 -3.86 2.65
CA CYS A 93 -2.07 -4.40 3.46
C CYS A 93 -2.64 -5.50 4.37
N ALA A 94 -1.83 -6.07 5.26
CA ALA A 94 -2.19 -7.29 5.99
C ALA A 94 -3.57 -7.24 6.71
N ARG A 95 -3.97 -6.07 7.24
CA ARG A 95 -5.22 -5.89 8.02
C ARG A 95 -5.83 -4.50 7.85
N GLY A 96 -5.72 -3.90 6.65
CA GLY A 96 -6.29 -2.57 6.38
C GLY A 96 -5.79 -1.41 7.28
N GLY A 97 -4.59 -1.54 7.86
CA GLY A 97 -4.03 -0.56 8.81
C GLY A 97 -3.25 0.59 8.18
N TYR A 98 -2.29 1.16 8.93
CA TYR A 98 -1.57 2.38 8.55
C TYR A 98 -0.93 2.37 7.16
N ARG A 99 -0.46 1.23 6.68
CA ARG A 99 0.25 1.11 5.40
C ARG A 99 -0.65 1.45 4.22
N SER A 100 -1.77 0.74 4.06
CA SER A 100 -2.72 1.00 2.97
C SER A 100 -3.45 2.33 3.16
N THR A 101 -3.72 2.75 4.40
CA THR A 101 -4.25 4.10 4.69
C THR A 101 -3.32 5.21 4.22
N PHE A 102 -2.02 5.14 4.55
CA PHE A 102 -1.03 6.15 4.15
C PHE A 102 -0.91 6.20 2.63
N PHE A 103 -0.79 5.03 1.99
CA PHE A 103 -0.72 4.91 0.53
C PHE A 103 -1.93 5.56 -0.14
N ALA A 104 -3.15 5.12 0.18
CA ALA A 104 -4.37 5.64 -0.42
C ALA A 104 -4.56 7.13 -0.13
N SER A 105 -4.23 7.60 1.09
CA SER A 105 -4.30 9.02 1.44
C SER A 105 -3.36 9.88 0.60
N ALA A 106 -2.09 9.48 0.48
CA ALA A 106 -1.07 10.24 -0.24
C ALA A 106 -1.46 10.41 -1.70
N PHE A 107 -1.79 9.31 -2.39
CA PHE A 107 -2.15 9.36 -3.81
C PHE A 107 -3.50 10.03 -4.06
N SER A 108 -4.50 9.80 -3.20
CA SER A 108 -5.78 10.51 -3.28
C SER A 108 -5.61 12.03 -3.13
N SER A 109 -4.71 12.47 -2.25
CA SER A 109 -4.47 13.90 -2.00
C SER A 109 -3.93 14.66 -3.22
N ILE A 110 -3.29 13.96 -4.15
CA ILE A 110 -2.72 14.52 -5.38
C ILE A 110 -3.51 14.12 -6.64
N GLY A 111 -4.77 13.68 -6.50
CA GLY A 111 -5.65 13.35 -7.62
C GLY A 111 -5.39 11.98 -8.27
N VAL A 112 -4.55 11.14 -7.67
CA VAL A 112 -4.32 9.76 -8.12
C VAL A 112 -5.29 8.83 -7.39
N GLY A 113 -6.34 8.42 -8.11
CA GLY A 113 -7.40 7.55 -7.58
C GLY A 113 -6.90 6.15 -7.23
N VAL A 114 -6.69 5.91 -5.94
CA VAL A 114 -6.43 4.60 -5.35
C VAL A 114 -7.42 4.42 -4.20
N LEU A 115 -8.22 3.35 -4.26
CA LEU A 115 -9.11 2.94 -3.17
C LEU A 115 -8.31 2.13 -2.15
N LYS A 116 -8.77 2.09 -0.90
CA LYS A 116 -8.25 1.18 0.12
C LYS A 116 -9.20 -0.01 0.25
N LEU A 117 -8.66 -1.23 0.26
CA LEU A 117 -9.44 -2.42 0.62
C LEU A 117 -9.76 -2.40 2.12
N ASP A 118 -11.01 -2.68 2.46
CA ASP A 118 -11.43 -2.89 3.86
C ASP A 118 -10.68 -4.10 4.43
N GLY A 119 -10.29 -4.03 5.71
CA GLY A 119 -9.43 -5.04 6.36
C GLY A 119 -9.87 -5.42 7.74
#